data_AF-A0A8H8DHF7-F1
#
_entry.id   AF-A0A8H8DHF7-F1
#
_cell.length_a   1.000
_cell.length_b   1.000
_cell.length_c   1.000
_cell.angle_alpha   90.00
_cell.angle_beta   90.00
_cell.angle_gamma   90.00
#
_symmetry.space_group_name_H-M   'P 1'
#
loop_
_entity.id
_entity.type
_entity.pdbx_description
1 polymer ?
#
loop_
_entity_poly.entity_id
_entity_poly.type
_entity_poly.pdbx_seq_one_letter_code
_entity_poly.pdbx_strand_id
1 'polypeptide(L)'
;MPILPPPVRVRSLDPAITIFSRPFTRSNFAEIGARMSVVVMRDGGLFVFAPTQLDAATRGKIGELGAGRVRYVVCPDVGHHLFAGEYQKEWPEAKLVGVDGLQRKREDLDFAAVFTGRGETVEAVGYEEEASEKALTACAGIAIRPDYVALVT
;
A
#
# COMPACT_ATOMS: atom_id res chain seq x y z
N MET A 1 -28.94 -15.19 -4.45
CA MET A 1 -28.38 -13.82 -4.49
C MET A 1 -26.93 -13.92 -4.06
N PRO A 2 -25.94 -13.45 -4.84
CA PRO A 2 -24.57 -13.42 -4.35
C PRO A 2 -24.53 -12.45 -3.17
N ILE A 3 -24.00 -12.91 -2.05
CA ILE A 3 -23.84 -12.12 -0.83
C ILE A 3 -22.80 -11.05 -1.19
N LEU A 4 -23.20 -9.78 -1.24
CA LEU A 4 -22.23 -8.69 -1.44
C LEU A 4 -21.20 -8.78 -0.30
N PRO A 5 -19.89 -8.73 -0.61
CA PRO A 5 -18.89 -8.71 0.44
C PRO A 5 -19.14 -7.49 1.35
N PRO A 6 -18.96 -7.62 2.67
CA PRO A 6 -19.19 -6.52 3.60
C PRO A 6 -18.39 -5.28 3.18
N PRO A 7 -18.96 -4.06 3.35
CA PRO A 7 -18.35 -2.83 2.89
C PRO A 7 -16.99 -2.59 3.58
N VAL A 8 -16.08 -1.90 2.89
CA VAL A 8 -14.80 -1.47 3.45
C VAL A 8 -15.03 -0.63 4.72
N ARG A 9 -14.34 -0.99 5.80
CA ARG A 9 -14.34 -0.26 7.06
C ARG A 9 -13.15 0.70 7.08
N VAL A 10 -13.45 2.00 7.00
CA VAL A 10 -12.45 3.07 7.06
C VAL A 10 -12.32 3.60 8.48
N ARG A 11 -11.09 3.81 8.96
CA ARG A 11 -10.80 4.43 10.26
C ARG A 11 -9.60 5.38 10.13
N SER A 12 -9.68 6.56 10.72
CA SER A 12 -8.53 7.45 10.85
C SER A 12 -7.87 7.21 12.21
N LEU A 13 -6.57 6.93 12.22
CA LEU A 13 -5.79 6.81 13.46
C LEU A 13 -5.22 8.16 13.91
N ASP A 14 -4.97 9.03 12.94
CA ASP A 14 -4.41 10.37 13.07
C ASP A 14 -4.86 11.19 11.83
N PRO A 15 -4.87 12.53 11.84
CA PRO A 15 -5.18 13.33 10.65
C PRO A 15 -4.40 12.93 9.39
N ALA A 16 -3.18 12.41 9.53
CA ALA A 16 -2.37 11.98 8.39
C ALA A 16 -2.52 10.50 8.02
N ILE A 17 -3.19 9.66 8.83
CA ILE A 17 -3.15 8.20 8.68
C ILE A 17 -4.57 7.62 8.68
N THR A 18 -4.95 7.03 7.54
CA THR A 18 -6.24 6.37 7.37
C THR A 18 -6.05 4.89 7.02
N ILE A 19 -6.75 4.02 7.74
CA ILE A 19 -6.75 2.57 7.54
C ILE A 19 -8.05 2.12 6.90
N PHE A 20 -7.93 1.27 5.89
CA PHE A 20 -9.01 0.59 5.20
C PHE A 20 -8.94 -0.88 5.56
N SER A 21 -10.00 -1.43 6.13
CA SER A 21 -10.09 -2.85 6.49
C SER A 21 -11.28 -3.48 5.79
N ARG A 22 -11.08 -4.64 5.19
CA ARG A 22 -12.15 -5.37 4.52
C ARG A 22 -12.03 -6.88 4.74
N PRO A 23 -13.14 -7.62 4.70
CA PRO A 23 -13.09 -9.07 4.61
C PRO A 23 -12.34 -9.47 3.34
N PHE A 24 -11.48 -10.48 3.47
CA PHE A 24 -10.72 -11.02 2.35
C PHE A 24 -10.41 -12.48 2.66
N THR A 25 -10.76 -13.34 1.72
CA THR A 25 -10.55 -14.78 1.83
C THR A 25 -9.44 -15.18 0.88
N ARG A 26 -8.33 -15.67 1.42
CA ARG A 26 -7.24 -16.22 0.61
C ARG A 26 -7.63 -17.64 0.20
N SER A 27 -7.62 -17.90 -1.10
CA SER A 27 -7.86 -19.23 -1.69
C SER A 27 -9.18 -19.89 -1.31
N ASN A 28 -10.23 -19.12 -1.00
CA ASN A 28 -11.57 -19.62 -0.59
C ASN A 28 -11.62 -20.47 0.70
N PHE A 29 -10.52 -20.57 1.47
CA PHE A 29 -10.47 -21.39 2.70
C PHE A 29 -9.99 -20.63 3.95
N ALA A 30 -9.31 -19.48 3.81
CA ALA A 30 -8.77 -18.74 4.94
C ALA A 30 -9.26 -17.29 4.95
N GLU A 31 -10.16 -16.95 5.88
CA GLU A 31 -10.66 -15.60 6.14
C GLU A 31 -9.65 -14.79 6.97
N ILE A 32 -8.63 -14.27 6.30
CA ILE A 32 -7.55 -13.50 6.96
C ILE A 32 -7.87 -12.00 7.05
N GLY A 33 -8.82 -11.51 6.23
CA GLY A 33 -9.06 -10.08 6.08
C GLY A 33 -7.93 -9.39 5.31
N ALA A 34 -8.20 -8.19 4.82
CA ALA A 34 -7.20 -7.36 4.17
C ALA A 34 -7.20 -5.96 4.78
N ARG A 35 -6.00 -5.39 4.90
CA ARG A 35 -5.78 -4.07 5.46
C ARG A 35 -4.86 -3.28 4.55
N MET A 36 -5.29 -2.07 4.23
CA MET A 36 -4.50 -1.06 3.55
C MET A 36 -4.38 0.16 4.44
N SER A 37 -3.25 0.84 4.38
CA SER A 37 -3.03 2.12 5.05
C SER A 37 -2.74 3.19 4.00
N VAL A 38 -3.32 4.36 4.17
CA VAL A 38 -3.07 5.54 3.34
C VAL A 38 -2.55 6.64 4.24
N VAL A 39 -1.41 7.18 3.86
CA VAL A 39 -0.69 8.23 4.57
C VAL A 39 -0.71 9.50 3.73
N VAL A 40 -1.10 10.61 4.35
CA VAL A 40 -0.92 11.95 3.78
C VAL A 40 0.52 12.40 4.06
N MET A 41 1.27 12.65 3.00
CA MET A 41 2.65 13.12 3.03
C MET A 41 2.73 14.63 3.28
N ARG A 42 3.95 15.13 3.57
CA ARG A 42 4.16 16.57 3.88
C ARG A 42 3.75 17.51 2.76
N ASP A 43 3.92 17.09 1.51
CA ASP A 43 3.54 17.85 0.30
C ASP A 43 2.05 17.70 -0.03
N GLY A 44 1.28 17.00 0.80
CA GLY A 44 -0.12 16.68 0.58
C GLY A 44 -0.36 15.46 -0.29
N GLY A 45 0.67 14.86 -0.90
CA GLY A 45 0.54 13.62 -1.66
C GLY A 45 0.15 12.42 -0.79
N LEU A 46 -0.27 11.32 -1.42
CA LEU A 46 -0.68 10.11 -0.72
C LEU A 46 0.29 8.95 -0.96
N PHE A 47 0.61 8.26 0.14
CA PHE A 47 1.35 7.01 0.16
C PHE A 47 0.40 5.88 0.54
N VAL A 48 0.20 4.93 -0.39
CA VAL A 48 -0.68 3.77 -0.22
C VAL A 48 0.16 2.55 0.11
N PHE A 49 -0.11 1.92 1.25
CA PHE A 49 0.60 0.73 1.73
C PHE A 49 -0.33 -0.48 1.75
N ALA A 50 0.15 -1.61 1.21
CA ALA A 50 -0.60 -2.88 1.12
C ALA A 50 -1.96 -2.70 0.41
N PRO A 51 -1.97 -2.38 -0.90
CA PRO A 51 -3.19 -2.01 -1.62
C PRO A 51 -4.26 -3.10 -1.55
N THR A 52 -5.48 -2.70 -1.23
CA THR A 52 -6.69 -3.54 -1.28
C THR A 52 -7.61 -3.09 -2.40
N GLN A 53 -8.62 -3.87 -2.77
CA GLN A 53 -9.51 -3.56 -3.90
C GLN A 53 -9.95 -2.09 -3.99
N LEU A 54 -9.81 -1.50 -5.17
CA LEU A 54 -10.16 -0.12 -5.47
C LEU A 54 -11.62 -0.01 -5.92
N ASP A 55 -12.54 -0.23 -4.98
CA ASP A 55 -13.97 0.02 -5.20
C ASP A 55 -14.31 1.52 -5.11
N ALA A 56 -15.56 1.87 -5.45
CA ALA A 56 -16.03 3.25 -5.44
C ALA A 56 -15.91 3.92 -4.06
N ALA A 57 -16.10 3.19 -2.97
CA ALA A 57 -15.98 3.73 -1.62
C ALA A 57 -14.52 4.03 -1.26
N THR A 58 -13.61 3.14 -1.65
CA THR A 58 -12.16 3.29 -1.45
C THR A 58 -11.63 4.45 -2.27
N ARG A 59 -11.98 4.52 -3.57
CA ARG A 59 -11.63 5.63 -4.45
C ARG A 59 -12.16 6.96 -3.93
N GLY A 60 -13.44 7.03 -3.57
CA GLY A 60 -14.06 8.24 -3.05
C GLY A 60 -13.34 8.73 -1.80
N LYS A 61 -13.03 7.83 -0.86
CA LYS A 61 -12.31 8.19 0.35
C LYS A 61 -10.88 8.65 0.08
N ILE A 62 -10.16 7.99 -0.83
CA ILE A 62 -8.82 8.44 -1.24
C ILE A 62 -8.88 9.86 -1.82
N GLY A 63 -9.90 10.18 -2.62
CA GLY A 63 -10.11 11.53 -3.16
C GLY A 63 -10.32 12.62 -2.10
N GLU A 64 -10.84 12.26 -0.91
CA GLU A 64 -10.96 13.19 0.22
C GLU A 64 -9.65 13.41 0.98
N LEU A 65 -8.70 12.48 0.88
CA LEU A 65 -7.40 12.54 1.56
C LEU A 65 -6.39 13.30 0.69
N GLY A 66 -5.58 14.19 1.25
CA GLY A 66 -4.36 14.71 0.58
C GLY A 66 -4.53 15.08 -0.90
N ALA A 67 -5.51 15.93 -1.21
CA ALA A 67 -5.88 16.34 -2.58
C ALA A 67 -6.13 15.18 -3.59
N GLY A 68 -6.27 13.93 -3.14
CA GLY A 68 -6.46 12.74 -3.95
C GLY A 68 -5.24 12.30 -4.76
N ARG A 69 -4.06 12.90 -4.54
CA ARG A 69 -2.87 12.66 -5.37
C ARG A 69 -2.04 11.49 -4.83
N VAL A 70 -2.33 10.28 -5.29
CA VAL A 70 -1.49 9.11 -4.98
C VAL A 70 -0.13 9.24 -5.66
N ARG A 71 0.93 9.24 -4.84
CA ARG A 71 2.32 9.32 -5.29
C ARG A 71 3.04 7.98 -5.24
N TYR A 72 2.68 7.14 -4.28
CA TYR A 72 3.33 5.87 -4.04
C TYR A 72 2.30 4.79 -3.74
N VAL A 73 2.50 3.61 -4.32
CA VAL A 73 1.75 2.40 -4.02
C VAL A 73 2.76 1.32 -3.66
N VAL A 74 2.72 0.81 -2.44
CA VAL A 74 3.75 -0.10 -1.90
C VAL A 74 3.16 -1.47 -1.60
N CYS A 75 3.72 -2.49 -2.24
CA CYS A 75 3.45 -3.89 -1.97
C CYS A 75 4.54 -4.43 -1.01
N PRO A 76 4.26 -4.59 0.30
CA PRO A 76 5.27 -4.93 1.29
C PRO A 76 5.82 -6.36 1.21
N ASP A 77 5.12 -7.25 0.49
CA ASP A 77 5.57 -8.62 0.27
C ASP A 77 4.97 -9.20 -1.03
N VAL A 78 5.32 -10.45 -1.32
CA VAL A 78 4.85 -11.20 -2.51
C VAL A 78 3.37 -11.60 -2.48
N GLY A 79 2.63 -11.24 -1.42
CA GLY A 79 1.20 -11.49 -1.20
C GLY A 79 0.32 -10.26 -1.43
N HIS A 80 0.84 -9.05 -1.22
CA HIS A 80 0.10 -7.78 -1.23
C HIS A 80 0.01 -7.07 -2.60
N HIS A 81 0.32 -7.77 -3.69
CA HIS A 81 0.31 -7.23 -5.04
C HIS A 81 -1.01 -7.41 -5.81
N LEU A 82 -1.99 -8.13 -5.23
CA LEU A 82 -3.20 -8.55 -5.96
C LEU A 82 -3.94 -7.37 -6.62
N PHE A 83 -4.09 -6.27 -5.90
CA PHE A 83 -4.83 -5.09 -6.36
C PHE A 83 -3.94 -3.98 -6.91
N ALA A 84 -2.61 -4.15 -6.90
CA ALA A 84 -1.66 -3.12 -7.33
C ALA A 84 -1.95 -2.58 -8.76
N GLY A 85 -2.39 -3.44 -9.67
CA GLY A 85 -2.74 -3.04 -11.03
C GLY A 85 -3.96 -2.12 -11.14
N GLU A 86 -4.89 -2.16 -10.19
CA GLU A 86 -6.02 -1.22 -10.16
C GLU A 86 -5.53 0.19 -9.82
N TYR A 87 -4.60 0.30 -8.87
CA TYR A 87 -4.01 1.57 -8.46
C TYR A 87 -3.10 2.15 -9.53
N GLN A 88 -2.28 1.32 -10.18
CA GLN A 88 -1.42 1.78 -11.27
C GLN A 88 -2.23 2.27 -12.48
N LYS A 89 -3.41 1.69 -12.74
CA LYS A 89 -4.31 2.17 -13.80
C LYS A 89 -4.99 3.48 -13.44
N GLU A 90 -5.44 3.63 -12.19
CA GLU A 90 -6.12 4.84 -11.72
C GLU A 90 -5.15 6.02 -11.56
N TRP A 91 -3.96 5.77 -11.03
CA TRP A 91 -2.91 6.76 -10.79
C TRP A 91 -1.61 6.34 -11.52
N PRO A 92 -1.53 6.51 -12.85
CA PRO A 92 -0.38 6.09 -13.65
C PRO A 92 0.92 6.85 -13.32
N GLU A 93 0.82 8.04 -12.73
CA GLU A 93 1.98 8.80 -12.24
C GLU A 93 2.50 8.30 -10.89
N ALA A 94 1.73 7.46 -10.18
CA ALA A 94 2.15 6.92 -8.90
C ALA A 94 3.25 5.87 -9.10
N LYS A 95 4.33 5.98 -8.30
CA LYS A 95 5.39 4.98 -8.29
C LYS A 95 4.89 3.71 -7.60
N LEU A 96 4.81 2.62 -8.37
CA LEU A 96 4.56 1.31 -7.80
C LEU A 96 5.87 0.73 -7.26
N VAL A 97 5.86 0.37 -6.00
CA VAL A 97 7.02 -0.18 -5.29
C VAL A 97 6.69 -1.59 -4.81
N GLY A 98 7.58 -2.53 -5.07
CA GLY A 98 7.42 -3.93 -4.70
C GLY A 98 8.61 -4.50 -3.94
N VAL A 99 8.56 -5.79 -3.67
CA VAL A 99 9.69 -6.57 -3.16
C VAL A 99 10.21 -7.52 -4.24
N ASP A 100 11.42 -8.04 -4.03
CA ASP A 100 12.00 -9.05 -4.90
C ASP A 100 11.03 -10.23 -5.15
N GLY A 101 11.05 -10.74 -6.37
CA GLY A 101 10.14 -11.77 -6.86
C GLY A 101 8.78 -11.25 -7.39
N LEU A 102 8.35 -10.03 -7.05
CA LEU A 102 7.10 -9.48 -7.59
C LEU A 102 7.17 -9.19 -9.09
N GLN A 103 8.30 -8.70 -9.59
CA GLN A 103 8.48 -8.42 -11.03
C GLN A 103 8.27 -9.67 -11.87
N ARG A 104 8.78 -10.83 -11.42
CA ARG A 104 8.58 -12.13 -12.09
C ARG A 104 7.14 -12.64 -11.98
N LYS A 105 6.42 -12.28 -10.92
CA LYS A 105 5.05 -12.74 -10.67
C LYS A 105 4.00 -11.87 -11.37
N ARG A 106 4.34 -10.62 -11.62
CA ARG A 106 3.49 -9.57 -12.18
C ARG A 106 4.25 -8.82 -13.27
N GLU A 107 4.56 -9.55 -14.33
CA GLU A 107 5.16 -8.98 -15.55
C GLU A 107 4.22 -7.98 -16.25
N ASP A 108 2.94 -7.96 -15.86
CA ASP A 108 1.92 -7.00 -16.30
C ASP A 108 1.97 -5.64 -15.57
N LEU A 109 2.81 -5.50 -14.54
CA LEU A 109 2.92 -4.28 -13.74
C LEU A 109 4.29 -3.62 -13.91
N ASP A 110 4.29 -2.29 -13.95
CA ASP A 110 5.52 -1.50 -14.03
C ASP A 110 5.99 -1.10 -12.63
N PHE A 111 7.05 -1.73 -12.12
CA PHE A 111 7.61 -1.43 -10.81
C PHE A 111 8.70 -0.37 -10.92
N ALA A 112 8.45 0.81 -10.35
CA ALA A 112 9.41 1.90 -10.30
C ALA A 112 10.58 1.61 -9.33
N ALA A 113 10.37 0.77 -8.33
CA ALA A 113 11.41 0.32 -7.41
C ALA A 113 11.08 -1.05 -6.80
N VAL A 114 12.12 -1.80 -6.43
CA VAL A 114 12.01 -3.13 -5.82
C VAL A 114 12.95 -3.25 -4.63
N PHE A 115 12.40 -3.67 -3.50
CA PHE A 115 13.18 -3.95 -2.29
C PHE A 115 13.72 -5.38 -2.31
N THR A 116 15.04 -5.52 -2.34
CA THR A 116 15.72 -6.80 -2.06
C THR A 116 15.95 -6.88 -0.56
N GLY A 117 15.21 -7.74 0.12
CA GLY A 117 15.36 -7.91 1.57
C GLY A 117 16.69 -8.58 1.89
N ARG A 118 17.78 -7.82 2.06
CA ARG A 118 19.02 -8.18 2.78
C ARG A 118 20.07 -7.09 2.60
N GLY A 119 20.23 -6.19 3.59
CA GLY A 119 21.47 -5.41 3.83
C GLY A 119 22.04 -4.59 2.66
N GLU A 120 21.33 -4.51 1.54
CA GLU A 120 21.67 -3.73 0.37
C GLU A 120 21.01 -2.38 0.53
N THR A 121 21.82 -1.32 0.41
CA THR A 121 21.32 0.05 0.27
C THR A 121 20.33 0.09 -0.87
N VAL A 122 19.06 0.26 -0.55
CA VAL A 122 18.03 0.54 -1.53
C VAL A 122 18.25 1.98 -1.98
N GLU A 123 18.29 2.23 -3.29
CA GLU A 123 18.22 3.60 -3.78
C GLU A 123 16.96 4.26 -3.23
N ALA A 124 17.12 5.46 -2.66
CA ALA A 124 16.01 6.20 -2.08
C ALA A 124 14.93 6.39 -3.16
N VAL A 125 13.73 5.88 -2.89
CA VAL A 125 12.60 5.95 -3.85
C VAL A 125 11.93 7.33 -3.78
N GLY A 126 12.33 8.13 -2.79
CA GLY A 126 12.01 9.54 -2.58
C GLY A 126 10.93 9.78 -1.53
N TYR A 127 10.25 8.72 -1.06
CA TYR A 127 9.22 8.86 -0.02
C TYR A 127 9.85 8.97 1.38
N GLU A 128 11.11 8.60 1.56
CA GLU A 128 11.78 8.48 2.86
C GLU A 128 11.89 9.82 3.61
N GLU A 129 12.02 10.93 2.88
CA GLU A 129 12.08 12.29 3.44
C GLU A 129 10.70 12.96 3.57
N GLU A 130 9.72 12.45 2.82
CA GLU A 130 8.41 13.08 2.60
C GLU A 130 7.28 12.43 3.42
N ALA A 131 7.36 11.12 3.65
CA ALA A 131 6.48 10.39 4.54
C ALA A 131 6.97 10.56 5.98
N SER A 132 6.09 11.01 6.87
CA SER A 132 6.48 11.17 8.27
C SER A 132 6.89 9.82 8.90
N GLU A 133 7.95 9.82 9.71
CA GLU A 133 8.45 8.63 10.42
C GLU A 133 7.35 7.93 11.24
N LYS A 134 6.45 8.72 11.84
CA LYS A 134 5.26 8.23 12.55
C LYS A 134 4.31 7.46 11.62
N ALA A 135 4.15 7.91 10.38
CA ALA A 135 3.26 7.28 9.43
C ALA A 135 3.85 6.01 8.82
N LEU A 136 5.16 5.96 8.58
CA LEU A 136 5.85 4.72 8.17
C LEU A 136 5.76 3.66 9.28
N THR A 137 5.92 4.06 10.55
CA THR A 137 5.78 3.16 11.71
C THR A 137 4.33 2.67 11.91
N ALA A 138 3.33 3.46 11.54
CA ALA A 138 1.92 3.11 11.67
C ALA A 138 1.41 2.15 10.58
N CYS A 139 2.07 2.10 9.42
CA CYS A 139 1.68 1.24 8.30
C CYS A 139 1.91 -0.26 8.61
N ALA A 140 2.93 -0.59 9.40
CA ALA A 140 3.14 -1.87 10.07
C ALA A 140 4.37 -1.76 10.99
N GLY A 141 4.57 -2.70 11.90
CA GLY A 141 5.90 -2.96 12.49
C GLY A 141 6.96 -3.44 11.46
N ILE A 142 6.82 -3.02 10.21
CA ILE A 142 7.72 -3.24 9.08
C ILE A 142 8.38 -1.89 8.84
N ALA A 143 9.61 -1.80 9.32
CA ALA A 143 10.45 -0.64 9.13
C ALA A 143 10.67 -0.44 7.62
N ILE A 144 10.04 0.60 7.08
CA ILE A 144 10.39 1.18 5.79
C ILE A 144 11.45 2.25 6.09
N ARG A 145 12.60 1.79 6.57
CA ARG A 145 13.79 2.62 6.76
C ARG A 145 14.91 1.99 5.94
N PRO A 146 15.72 2.78 5.21
CA PRO A 146 16.87 2.23 4.46
C PRO A 146 17.88 1.51 5.38
N ASP A 147 17.87 1.79 6.69
CA ASP A 147 18.75 1.21 7.71
C ASP A 147 18.11 0.10 8.58
N TYR A 148 16.83 -0.24 8.39
CA TYR A 148 16.15 -1.21 9.27
C TYR A 148 15.10 -2.02 8.52
N VAL A 149 15.36 -3.33 8.36
CA VAL A 149 14.41 -4.32 7.81
C VAL A 149 13.84 -5.12 8.98
N ALA A 150 12.60 -4.85 9.37
CA ALA A 150 11.90 -5.68 10.34
C ALA A 150 11.06 -6.75 9.60
N LEU A 151 11.49 -8.00 9.76
CA LEU A 151 10.72 -9.22 9.51
C LEU A 151 9.36 -9.15 10.20
N VAL A 152 8.27 -9.35 9.46
CA VAL A 152 7.07 -9.99 10.04
C VAL A 152 6.46 -10.95 9.01
N THR A 153 6.40 -12.21 9.44
CA THR A 153 5.67 -13.36 8.86
C THR A 153 4.16 -13.18 8.89
#